data_AF-H2ZRQ6-F1
#
_entry.id   AF-H2ZRQ6-F1
#
_cell.length_a   1.000
_cell.length_b   1.000
_cell.length_c   1.000
_cell.angle_alpha   90.00
_cell.angle_beta   90.00
_cell.angle_gamma   90.00
#
_symmetry.space_group_name_H-M   'P 1'
#
loop_
_entity.id
_entity.type
_entity.pdbx_description
1 polymer ?
#
loop_
_entity_poly.entity_id
_entity_poly.type
_entity_poly.pdbx_seq_one_letter_code
_entity_poly.pdbx_strand_id
1 'polypeptide(L)'
;MLSLLARAQKITPPPHTHTRLEPQTYRFCFPCRFWASVEPYCADITNEEIRALEELLKPPEDEAEYYKIPPLGKHYSQRWAQEDLLEEQKDGARAGTGVDKKKGMMGPLTELDAKDVDALLKKSDSQHDQPEDGCPFGPLTQRLLQALVEENIISPMEDSPIPEISSKDSGADGASTSPRSQNKSFSVPHTKSLEARIKEELIAQGLLESEDRPAEDSEDEVLVELRKRQAELKALSTHNRGKKQELLRLAKEEMKKQDLKQRVRMADNEVMDAFRKIMAARQKKRTPTKKEKDQAWKALKERESILKLLDG
;
A
#
# COMPACT_ATOMS: atom_id res chain seq x y z
N MET A 1 67.73 -43.56 -36.83
CA MET A 1 68.48 -44.14 -35.71
C MET A 1 68.89 -43.00 -34.79
N LEU A 2 68.10 -42.74 -33.75
CA LEU A 2 68.33 -43.19 -32.36
C LEU A 2 69.35 -42.29 -31.62
N SER A 3 68.82 -41.35 -30.83
CA SER A 3 69.02 -41.24 -29.37
C SER A 3 68.60 -39.82 -28.93
N LEU A 4 67.47 -39.58 -28.26
CA LEU A 4 67.15 -39.84 -26.84
C LEU A 4 68.05 -39.11 -25.82
N LEU A 5 67.35 -38.34 -24.97
CA LEU A 5 67.66 -37.94 -23.58
C LEU A 5 68.75 -36.87 -23.34
N ALA A 6 68.35 -35.69 -22.84
CA ALA A 6 68.25 -35.49 -21.38
C ALA A 6 67.70 -34.09 -21.01
N ARG A 7 66.91 -34.07 -19.94
CA ARG A 7 66.31 -32.92 -19.26
C ARG A 7 67.36 -31.97 -18.67
N ALA A 8 67.06 -30.66 -18.69
CA ALA A 8 67.35 -29.78 -17.56
C ALA A 8 66.36 -28.60 -17.55
N GLN A 9 65.51 -28.59 -16.53
CA GLN A 9 64.64 -27.49 -16.15
C GLN A 9 65.49 -26.31 -15.65
N LYS A 10 65.31 -25.11 -16.21
CA LYS A 10 65.56 -23.85 -15.50
C LYS A 10 64.37 -22.92 -15.71
N ILE A 11 63.62 -22.77 -14.63
CA ILE A 11 62.55 -21.78 -14.45
C ILE A 11 63.24 -20.44 -14.22
N THR A 12 62.92 -19.44 -15.04
CA THR A 12 63.19 -18.01 -14.76
C THR A 12 62.08 -17.14 -15.40
N PRO A 13 61.68 -16.03 -14.74
CA PRO A 13 60.37 -15.37 -14.88
C PRO A 13 60.23 -14.47 -16.13
N PRO A 14 59.00 -14.06 -16.51
CA PRO A 14 58.74 -13.48 -17.82
C PRO A 14 59.15 -12.00 -17.87
N PRO A 15 59.80 -11.51 -18.94
CA PRO A 15 59.92 -10.09 -19.18
C PRO A 15 58.63 -9.55 -19.81
N HIS A 16 58.12 -8.48 -19.21
CA HIS A 16 56.94 -7.72 -19.58
C HIS A 16 56.80 -7.53 -21.10
N THR A 17 55.78 -8.16 -21.67
CA THR A 17 55.32 -7.81 -23.02
C THR A 17 54.41 -6.60 -22.90
N HIS A 18 54.90 -5.45 -23.39
CA HIS A 18 54.03 -4.39 -23.88
C HIS A 18 53.10 -5.00 -24.93
N THR A 19 51.89 -5.38 -24.53
CA THR A 19 50.79 -5.56 -25.47
C THR A 19 50.49 -4.18 -26.03
N ARG A 20 51.11 -3.88 -27.16
CA ARG A 20 50.67 -2.87 -28.12
C ARG A 20 49.15 -3.07 -28.26
N LEU A 21 48.40 -2.11 -27.74
CA LEU A 21 46.97 -2.02 -27.95
C LEU A 21 46.77 -1.97 -29.46
N GLU A 22 46.23 -3.05 -30.02
CA GLU A 22 45.59 -3.01 -31.33
C GLU A 22 44.65 -1.80 -31.31
N PRO A 23 44.72 -0.88 -32.29
CA PRO A 23 43.79 0.21 -32.33
C PRO A 23 42.40 -0.42 -32.48
N GLN A 24 41.61 -0.38 -31.40
CA GLN A 24 40.17 -0.57 -31.49
C GLN A 24 39.72 0.43 -32.55
N THR A 25 39.46 -0.10 -33.73
CA THR A 25 38.66 0.60 -34.70
C THR A 25 37.33 0.79 -34.00
N TYR A 26 37.15 1.96 -33.40
CA TYR A 26 35.84 2.47 -33.04
C TYR A 26 35.09 2.56 -34.36
N ARG A 27 34.53 1.43 -34.81
CA ARG A 27 33.61 1.39 -35.93
C ARG A 27 32.52 2.37 -35.55
N PHE A 28 32.46 3.48 -36.29
CA PHE A 28 31.35 4.41 -36.29
C PHE A 28 30.07 3.62 -36.61
N CYS A 29 29.47 3.04 -35.57
CA CYS A 29 28.28 2.21 -35.62
C CYS A 29 27.06 3.00 -35.12
N PHE A 30 27.17 4.33 -35.01
CA PHE A 30 26.06 5.20 -34.60
C PHE A 30 24.83 5.02 -35.50
N PRO A 31 24.97 5.00 -36.85
CA PRO A 31 23.83 4.73 -37.73
C PRO A 31 23.25 3.32 -37.52
N CYS A 32 24.08 2.28 -37.42
CA CYS A 32 23.60 0.91 -37.31
C CYS A 32 22.94 0.62 -35.94
N ARG A 33 23.46 1.19 -34.85
CA ARG A 33 22.86 1.07 -33.51
C ARG A 33 21.53 1.81 -33.43
N PHE A 34 21.45 2.98 -34.06
CA PHE A 34 20.19 3.72 -34.19
C PHE A 34 19.16 2.88 -34.96
N TRP A 35 19.48 2.38 -36.14
CA TRP A 35 18.55 1.56 -36.93
C TRP A 35 18.14 0.28 -36.20
N ALA A 36 19.07 -0.41 -35.53
CA ALA A 36 18.73 -1.57 -34.72
C ALA A 36 17.77 -1.24 -33.56
N SER A 37 17.84 -0.03 -32.99
CA SER A 37 16.90 0.41 -31.95
C SER A 37 15.52 0.82 -32.51
N VAL A 38 15.48 1.27 -33.77
CA VAL A 38 14.24 1.70 -34.45
C VAL A 38 13.51 0.51 -35.07
N GLU A 39 14.23 -0.53 -35.49
CA GLU A 39 13.68 -1.66 -36.24
C GLU A 39 12.49 -2.35 -35.58
N PRO A 40 12.43 -2.58 -34.25
CA PRO A 40 11.24 -3.13 -33.60
C PRO A 40 9.97 -2.27 -33.77
N TYR A 41 10.12 -0.94 -33.87
CA TYR A 41 9.01 -0.02 -34.06
C TYR A 41 8.57 0.13 -35.53
N CYS A 42 9.42 -0.33 -36.45
CA CYS A 42 9.14 -0.34 -37.89
C CYS A 42 8.84 -1.75 -38.42
N ALA A 43 8.87 -2.77 -37.56
CA ALA A 43 8.59 -4.14 -37.92
C ALA A 43 7.11 -4.33 -38.32
N ASP A 44 6.86 -5.36 -39.14
CA ASP A 44 5.50 -5.78 -39.46
C ASP A 44 4.79 -6.31 -38.21
N ILE A 45 3.45 -6.20 -38.19
CA ILE A 45 2.64 -6.59 -37.04
C ILE A 45 2.38 -8.09 -37.13
N THR A 46 2.68 -8.79 -36.06
CA THR A 46 2.56 -10.23 -35.91
C THR A 46 1.23 -10.62 -35.28
N ASN A 47 0.83 -11.89 -35.47
CA ASN A 47 -0.35 -12.44 -34.82
C ASN A 47 -0.19 -12.49 -33.29
N GLU A 48 1.04 -12.66 -32.81
CA GLU A 48 1.39 -12.68 -31.40
C GLU A 48 1.09 -11.32 -30.74
N GLU A 49 1.40 -10.22 -31.42
CA GLU A 49 1.10 -8.87 -30.92
C GLU A 49 -0.41 -8.58 -30.90
N ILE A 50 -1.16 -9.06 -31.90
CA ILE A 50 -2.63 -9.02 -31.86
C ILE A 50 -3.18 -9.80 -30.67
N ARG A 51 -2.70 -11.03 -30.46
CA ARG A 51 -3.13 -11.85 -29.32
C ARG A 51 -2.78 -11.18 -28.00
N ALA A 52 -1.60 -10.55 -27.90
CA ALA A 52 -1.21 -9.80 -26.71
C ALA A 52 -2.17 -8.63 -26.43
N LEU A 53 -2.57 -7.86 -27.46
CA LEU A 53 -3.56 -6.80 -27.32
C LEU A 53 -4.96 -7.34 -26.92
N GLU A 54 -5.37 -8.49 -27.47
CA GLU A 54 -6.62 -9.17 -27.11
C GLU A 54 -6.60 -9.66 -25.65
N GLU A 55 -5.47 -10.18 -25.19
CA GLU A 55 -5.27 -10.57 -23.79
C GLU A 55 -5.35 -9.37 -22.85
N LEU A 56 -4.68 -8.27 -23.20
CA LEU A 56 -4.70 -7.02 -22.42
C LEU A 56 -6.08 -6.35 -22.35
N LEU A 57 -7.02 -6.77 -23.21
CA LEU A 57 -8.41 -6.31 -23.22
C LEU A 57 -9.33 -7.14 -22.34
N LYS A 58 -8.88 -8.33 -21.88
CA LYS A 58 -9.65 -9.12 -20.93
C LYS A 58 -9.71 -8.36 -19.60
N PRO A 59 -10.91 -8.26 -19.00
CA PRO A 59 -11.03 -7.66 -17.67
C PRO A 59 -10.24 -8.51 -16.67
N PRO A 60 -9.48 -7.90 -15.75
CA PRO A 60 -8.86 -8.63 -14.64
C PRO A 60 -9.94 -9.33 -13.82
N GLU A 61 -9.72 -10.58 -13.40
CA GLU A 61 -10.69 -11.34 -12.60
C GLU A 61 -11.04 -10.61 -11.28
N ASP A 62 -10.06 -9.90 -10.71
CA ASP A 62 -10.18 -9.23 -9.41
C ASP A 62 -10.51 -7.74 -9.51
N GLU A 63 -10.88 -7.22 -10.70
CA GLU A 63 -11.13 -5.78 -10.89
C GLU A 63 -12.21 -5.25 -9.93
N ALA A 64 -13.23 -6.06 -9.64
CA ALA A 64 -14.30 -5.71 -8.72
C ALA A 64 -13.84 -5.63 -7.25
N GLU A 65 -12.77 -6.31 -6.87
CA GLU A 65 -12.26 -6.33 -5.51
C GLU A 65 -11.59 -5.01 -5.13
N TYR A 66 -10.91 -4.34 -6.08
CA TYR A 66 -10.25 -3.05 -5.85
C TYR A 66 -11.21 -1.89 -5.50
N TYR A 67 -12.51 -2.07 -5.75
CA TYR A 67 -13.53 -1.05 -5.46
C TYR A 67 -14.32 -1.33 -4.18
N LYS A 68 -14.05 -2.44 -3.48
CA LYS A 68 -14.72 -2.76 -2.21
C LYS A 68 -14.08 -1.97 -1.07
N ILE A 69 -14.89 -1.20 -0.36
CA ILE A 69 -14.49 -0.53 0.88
C ILE A 69 -15.00 -1.38 2.04
N PRO A 70 -14.13 -1.99 2.87
CA PRO A 70 -14.56 -2.74 4.04
C PRO A 70 -15.32 -1.85 5.03
N PRO A 71 -16.26 -2.41 5.81
CA PRO A 71 -16.90 -1.67 6.89
C PRO A 71 -15.87 -1.28 7.97
N LEU A 72 -16.12 -0.16 8.66
CA LEU A 72 -15.32 0.21 9.82
C LEU A 72 -15.47 -0.85 10.92
N GLY A 73 -14.36 -1.28 11.50
CA GLY A 73 -14.34 -2.18 12.65
C GLY A 73 -14.70 -1.47 13.96
N LYS A 74 -14.62 -2.18 15.09
CA LYS A 74 -14.82 -1.58 16.42
C LYS A 74 -13.83 -0.43 16.65
N HIS A 75 -14.32 0.66 17.23
CA HIS A 75 -13.48 1.81 17.61
C HIS A 75 -12.37 1.38 18.58
N TYR A 76 -11.19 1.99 18.48
CA TYR A 76 -10.03 1.59 19.30
C TYR A 76 -10.31 1.75 20.80
N SER A 77 -11.04 2.80 21.20
CA SER A 77 -11.41 3.01 22.61
C SER A 77 -12.28 1.89 23.18
N GLN A 78 -13.19 1.33 22.37
CA GLN A 78 -14.00 0.18 22.79
C GLN A 78 -13.16 -1.11 22.87
N ARG A 79 -12.19 -1.27 21.96
CA ARG A 79 -11.26 -2.42 22.00
C ARG A 79 -10.35 -2.33 23.22
N TRP A 80 -9.79 -1.17 23.50
CA TRP A 80 -8.97 -0.95 24.70
C TRP A 80 -9.78 -1.14 25.98
N ALA A 81 -10.98 -0.55 26.09
CA ALA A 81 -11.83 -0.77 27.26
C ALA A 81 -12.18 -2.27 27.46
N GLN A 82 -12.39 -3.01 26.36
CA GLN A 82 -12.61 -4.45 26.42
C GLN A 82 -11.34 -5.22 26.82
N GLU A 83 -10.17 -4.83 26.31
CA GLU A 83 -8.87 -5.43 26.63
C GLU A 83 -8.47 -5.17 28.10
N ASP A 84 -8.62 -3.93 28.57
CA ASP A 84 -8.36 -3.52 29.96
C ASP A 84 -9.25 -4.31 30.93
N LEU A 85 -10.55 -4.43 30.64
CA LEU A 85 -11.48 -5.21 31.47
C LEU A 85 -11.12 -6.70 31.52
N LEU A 86 -10.64 -7.25 30.40
CA LEU A 86 -10.16 -8.63 30.35
C LEU A 86 -8.85 -8.81 31.11
N GLU A 87 -7.97 -7.80 31.10
CA GLU A 87 -6.72 -7.79 31.86
C GLU A 87 -6.98 -7.73 33.36
N GLU A 88 -7.86 -6.84 33.83
CA GLU A 88 -8.30 -6.76 35.23
C GLU A 88 -8.93 -8.07 35.72
N GLN A 89 -9.77 -8.71 34.91
CA GLN A 89 -10.33 -10.03 35.27
C GLN A 89 -9.25 -11.10 35.40
N LYS A 90 -8.24 -11.04 34.54
CA LYS A 90 -7.15 -12.04 34.49
C LYS A 90 -6.14 -11.82 35.62
N ASP A 91 -5.89 -10.58 36.02
CA ASP A 91 -5.05 -10.23 37.15
C ASP A 91 -5.78 -10.42 38.50
N GLY A 92 -7.09 -10.15 38.55
CA GLY A 92 -7.95 -10.55 39.67
C GLY A 92 -8.02 -12.08 39.85
N ALA A 93 -8.03 -12.84 38.74
CA ALA A 93 -7.95 -14.31 38.78
C ALA A 93 -6.57 -14.82 39.24
N ARG A 94 -5.49 -14.06 39.03
CA ARG A 94 -4.14 -14.37 39.53
C ARG A 94 -3.97 -13.98 41.00
N ALA A 95 -4.60 -12.90 41.45
CA ALA A 95 -4.61 -12.46 42.85
C ALA A 95 -5.54 -13.32 43.73
N GLY A 96 -6.50 -14.03 43.14
CA GLY A 96 -7.49 -14.87 43.82
C GLY A 96 -7.03 -16.29 44.22
N THR A 97 -5.73 -16.60 44.22
CA THR A 97 -5.25 -17.92 44.71
C THR A 97 -5.13 -18.03 46.23
N GLY A 98 -5.67 -17.07 46.98
CA GLY A 98 -5.79 -17.14 48.43
C GLY A 98 -7.09 -16.53 48.91
N VAL A 99 -7.79 -17.25 49.79
CA VAL A 99 -9.00 -16.87 50.55
C VAL A 99 -10.33 -17.36 49.97
N ASP A 100 -11.06 -18.00 50.86
CA ASP A 100 -12.07 -19.04 50.68
C ASP A 100 -13.41 -18.61 50.06
N LYS A 101 -13.99 -19.61 49.36
CA LYS A 101 -15.40 -19.84 49.00
C LYS A 101 -16.45 -18.91 49.63
N LYS A 102 -17.05 -18.06 48.80
CA LYS A 102 -18.52 -17.88 48.80
C LYS A 102 -19.04 -17.69 47.36
N LYS A 103 -19.85 -18.67 46.96
CA LYS A 103 -20.50 -18.84 45.66
C LYS A 103 -21.40 -17.65 45.31
N GLY A 104 -21.14 -16.99 44.18
CA GLY A 104 -21.99 -15.95 43.59
C GLY A 104 -21.72 -15.75 42.11
N MET A 105 -22.31 -16.62 41.28
CA MET A 105 -22.74 -16.38 39.90
C MET A 105 -21.84 -15.57 38.94
N MET A 106 -20.72 -16.12 38.47
CA MET A 106 -20.12 -15.71 37.19
C MET A 106 -19.60 -16.97 36.49
N GLY A 107 -20.27 -17.37 35.40
CA GLY A 107 -19.80 -18.45 34.53
C GLY A 107 -18.65 -17.97 33.64
N PRO A 108 -17.97 -18.87 32.90
CA PRO A 108 -16.91 -18.50 31.97
C PRO A 108 -17.49 -17.67 30.82
N LEU A 109 -17.26 -16.37 30.82
CA LEU A 109 -17.63 -15.44 29.75
C LEU A 109 -16.45 -15.29 28.80
N THR A 110 -16.25 -16.29 27.95
CA THR A 110 -15.27 -16.20 26.84
C THR A 110 -15.77 -15.37 25.66
N GLU A 111 -17.01 -14.86 25.69
CA GLU A 111 -17.54 -13.94 24.69
C GLU A 111 -18.46 -12.93 25.37
N LEU A 112 -17.92 -11.79 25.80
CA LEU A 112 -18.72 -10.59 26.06
C LEU A 112 -19.03 -9.94 24.71
N ASP A 113 -20.31 -9.88 24.34
CA ASP A 113 -20.76 -9.13 23.16
C ASP A 113 -20.54 -7.63 23.39
N ALA A 114 -20.32 -6.86 22.33
CA ALA A 114 -20.10 -5.41 22.41
C ALA A 114 -21.23 -4.67 23.14
N LYS A 115 -22.45 -5.22 23.09
CA LYS A 115 -23.62 -4.67 23.80
C LYS A 115 -23.56 -4.86 25.31
N ASP A 116 -22.98 -5.97 25.76
CA ASP A 116 -22.83 -6.23 27.19
C ASP A 116 -21.74 -5.36 27.79
N VAL A 117 -20.68 -5.09 27.02
CA VAL A 117 -19.64 -4.11 27.39
C VAL A 117 -20.18 -2.68 27.43
N ASP A 118 -20.95 -2.24 26.42
CA ASP A 118 -21.58 -0.90 26.43
C ASP A 118 -22.57 -0.73 27.58
N ALA A 119 -23.35 -1.77 27.89
CA ALA A 119 -24.27 -1.78 29.02
C ALA A 119 -23.53 -1.82 30.37
N LEU A 120 -22.40 -2.52 30.47
CA LEU A 120 -21.56 -2.52 31.68
C LEU A 120 -20.86 -1.17 31.87
N LEU A 121 -20.35 -0.55 30.80
CA LEU A 121 -19.75 0.78 30.85
C LEU A 121 -20.78 1.84 31.27
N LYS A 122 -21.99 1.83 30.69
CA LYS A 122 -23.08 2.71 31.14
C LYS A 122 -23.51 2.44 32.58
N LYS A 123 -23.54 1.17 33.01
CA LYS A 123 -23.85 0.81 34.40
C LYS A 123 -22.73 1.18 35.36
N SER A 124 -21.46 1.04 34.99
CA SER A 124 -20.33 1.44 35.82
C SER A 124 -20.28 2.95 35.94
N ASP A 125 -20.56 3.70 34.88
CA ASP A 125 -20.69 5.16 34.94
C ASP A 125 -21.82 5.60 35.88
N SER A 126 -22.89 4.78 35.97
CA SER A 126 -24.03 5.02 36.88
C SER A 126 -23.79 4.50 38.31
N GLN A 127 -22.83 3.60 38.54
CA GLN A 127 -22.54 2.99 39.85
C GLN A 127 -21.23 3.49 40.49
N HIS A 128 -20.37 4.17 39.73
CA HIS A 128 -19.13 4.79 40.22
C HIS A 128 -19.36 6.08 41.04
N ASP A 129 -20.61 6.32 41.45
CA ASP A 129 -20.99 7.40 42.37
C ASP A 129 -20.82 7.02 43.86
N GLN A 130 -20.45 5.77 44.18
CA GLN A 130 -20.11 5.37 45.56
C GLN A 130 -18.60 5.16 45.74
N PRO A 131 -17.97 5.85 46.71
CA PRO A 131 -16.54 5.71 46.99
C PRO A 131 -16.31 4.41 47.77
N GLU A 132 -16.09 3.30 47.08
CA GLU A 132 -15.60 2.06 47.70
C GLU A 132 -14.15 2.19 48.21
N ASP A 133 -13.45 3.27 47.84
CA ASP A 133 -12.01 3.45 48.11
C ASP A 133 -11.68 4.79 48.79
N GLY A 134 -12.52 5.25 49.73
CA GLY A 134 -12.20 6.33 50.69
C GLY A 134 -11.79 7.71 50.15
N CYS A 135 -11.64 7.88 48.83
CA CYS A 135 -11.17 9.06 48.15
C CYS A 135 -12.37 9.90 47.70
N PRO A 136 -12.46 11.19 48.09
CA PRO A 136 -13.63 12.01 47.81
C PRO A 136 -13.71 12.53 46.36
N PHE A 137 -12.65 12.32 45.56
CA PHE A 137 -12.53 12.79 44.18
C PHE A 137 -13.09 11.76 43.19
N GLY A 138 -13.64 12.19 42.06
CA GLY A 138 -14.04 11.25 41.01
C GLY A 138 -12.88 10.79 40.12
N PRO A 139 -13.12 9.81 39.23
CA PRO A 139 -12.08 9.02 38.55
C PRO A 139 -11.13 9.85 37.69
N LEU A 140 -11.61 10.92 37.05
CA LEU A 140 -10.75 11.83 36.28
C LEU A 140 -9.73 12.50 37.20
N THR A 141 -10.22 13.05 38.32
CA THR A 141 -9.38 13.78 39.28
C THR A 141 -8.42 12.82 40.00
N GLN A 142 -8.87 11.60 40.32
CA GLN A 142 -8.01 10.56 40.90
C GLN A 142 -6.87 10.16 39.97
N ARG A 143 -7.15 9.92 38.68
CA ARG A 143 -6.12 9.59 37.68
C ARG A 143 -5.10 10.71 37.50
N LEU A 144 -5.56 11.96 37.49
CA LEU A 144 -4.68 13.13 37.44
C LEU A 144 -3.78 13.22 38.68
N LEU A 145 -4.34 13.01 39.87
CA LEU A 145 -3.57 12.98 41.12
C LEU A 145 -2.54 11.84 41.12
N GLN A 146 -2.92 10.64 40.67
CA GLN A 146 -2.03 9.49 40.59
C GLN A 146 -0.85 9.75 39.65
N ALA A 147 -1.10 10.32 38.46
CA ALA A 147 -0.04 10.68 37.52
C ALA A 147 0.94 11.71 38.13
N LEU A 148 0.43 12.69 38.90
CA LEU A 148 1.28 13.68 39.58
C LEU A 148 2.15 13.08 40.70
N VAL A 149 1.66 12.04 41.36
CA VAL A 149 2.41 11.28 42.39
C VAL A 149 3.47 10.39 41.73
N GLU A 150 3.12 9.68 40.66
CA GLU A 150 4.05 8.82 39.90
C GLU A 150 5.22 9.63 39.31
N GLU A 151 4.94 10.83 38.81
CA GLU A 151 5.94 11.75 38.25
C GLU A 151 6.74 12.53 39.33
N ASN A 152 6.57 12.21 40.63
CA ASN A 152 7.19 12.92 41.77
C ASN A 152 6.94 14.44 41.79
N ILE A 153 5.88 14.93 41.14
CA ILE A 153 5.55 16.36 41.08
C ILE A 153 4.96 16.82 42.43
N ILE A 154 4.31 15.90 43.14
CA ILE A 154 3.82 16.10 44.51
C ILE A 154 4.42 14.97 45.34
N SER A 155 5.39 15.26 46.21
CA SER A 155 5.85 14.26 47.17
C SER A 155 4.67 13.86 48.07
N PRO A 156 4.42 12.56 48.31
CA PRO A 156 3.48 12.16 49.35
C PRO A 156 3.98 12.81 50.64
N MET A 157 3.10 13.49 51.35
CA MET A 157 3.44 14.17 52.60
C MET A 157 3.99 13.13 53.58
N GLU A 158 5.32 13.02 53.66
CA GLU A 158 5.98 12.28 54.71
C GLU A 158 5.63 12.97 56.03
N ASP A 159 5.08 12.18 56.94
CA ASP A 159 4.72 12.55 58.30
C ASP A 159 6.00 12.93 59.05
N SER A 160 6.47 14.17 58.85
CA SER A 160 7.67 14.68 59.53
C SER A 160 7.33 14.96 60.99
N PRO A 161 7.99 14.30 61.96
CA PRO A 161 7.81 14.63 63.36
C PRO A 161 8.37 16.02 63.64
N ILE A 162 7.50 16.91 64.11
CA ILE A 162 7.84 18.26 64.56
C ILE A 162 8.86 18.14 65.71
N PRO A 163 9.97 18.90 65.74
CA PRO A 163 10.89 18.89 66.87
C PRO A 163 10.23 19.55 68.09
N GLU A 164 10.22 18.86 69.24
CA GLU A 164 9.80 19.44 70.50
C GLU A 164 10.74 20.59 70.92
N ILE A 165 10.25 21.83 70.82
CA ILE A 165 10.84 22.95 71.56
C ILE A 165 10.07 23.17 72.85
N SER A 166 10.67 22.71 73.95
CA SER A 166 10.28 23.12 75.30
C SER A 166 10.70 24.58 75.50
N SER A 167 9.72 25.48 75.61
CA SER A 167 9.95 26.83 76.13
C SER A 167 8.72 27.32 76.87
N LYS A 168 8.91 27.39 78.18
CA LYS A 168 8.07 28.00 79.20
C LYS A 168 8.05 29.52 78.97
N ASP A 169 6.88 30.12 78.78
CA ASP A 169 6.35 31.26 79.57
C ASP A 169 5.23 32.03 78.83
N SER A 170 4.17 32.34 79.59
CA SER A 170 3.24 33.48 79.54
C SER A 170 2.60 33.99 78.23
N GLY A 171 1.27 34.12 78.29
CA GLY A 171 0.52 35.14 77.53
C GLY A 171 -0.53 34.58 76.57
N ALA A 172 -1.80 34.83 76.89
CA ALA A 172 -2.95 34.49 76.06
C ALA A 172 -3.00 35.28 74.74
N ASP A 173 -3.83 34.77 73.82
CA ASP A 173 -4.31 35.32 72.55
C ASP A 173 -3.50 35.01 71.29
N GLY A 174 -4.01 34.02 70.52
CA GLY A 174 -3.61 33.75 69.15
C GLY A 174 -4.01 32.35 68.66
N ALA A 175 -5.20 32.25 68.04
CA ALA A 175 -5.68 31.18 67.15
C ALA A 175 -5.02 29.79 67.25
N SER A 176 -5.57 28.92 68.09
CA SER A 176 -5.30 27.48 68.04
C SER A 176 -5.92 26.86 66.78
N THR A 177 -5.09 26.54 65.78
CA THR A 177 -5.35 25.43 64.86
C THR A 177 -4.14 24.49 64.89
N SER A 178 -4.02 23.72 65.97
CA SER A 178 -3.14 22.55 66.04
C SER A 178 -3.97 21.31 65.74
N PRO A 179 -3.57 20.43 64.79
CA PRO A 179 -4.36 19.29 64.39
C PRO A 179 -4.15 18.15 65.39
N ARG A 180 -5.07 18.03 66.35
CA ARG A 180 -5.13 16.89 67.25
C ARG A 180 -5.92 15.77 66.57
N SER A 181 -5.22 14.70 66.21
CA SER A 181 -5.69 13.33 65.97
C SER A 181 -7.21 13.13 65.94
N GLN A 182 -7.79 13.06 64.75
CA GLN A 182 -9.10 12.45 64.52
C GLN A 182 -9.10 11.73 63.17
N ASN A 183 -9.39 10.43 63.18
CA ASN A 183 -9.77 9.60 62.03
C ASN A 183 -11.06 10.12 61.35
N LYS A 184 -11.02 11.34 60.82
CA LYS A 184 -12.08 11.90 60.00
C LYS A 184 -11.51 12.04 58.60
N SER A 185 -12.09 11.31 57.66
CA SER A 185 -11.78 11.40 56.24
C SER A 185 -11.75 12.87 55.83
N PHE A 186 -10.64 13.26 55.19
CA PHE A 186 -10.45 14.60 54.63
C PHE A 186 -11.52 14.81 53.55
N SER A 187 -12.65 15.42 53.91
CA SER A 187 -13.76 15.63 52.99
C SER A 187 -13.66 17.03 52.41
N VAL A 188 -13.20 17.12 51.16
CA VAL A 188 -13.25 18.36 50.39
C VAL A 188 -14.69 18.54 49.90
N PRO A 189 -15.38 19.66 50.23
CA PRO A 189 -16.74 19.87 49.75
C PRO A 189 -16.71 20.20 48.25
N HIS A 190 -17.77 19.81 47.52
CA HIS A 190 -17.96 20.07 46.08
C HIS A 190 -17.01 19.33 45.12
N THR A 191 -16.51 18.15 45.46
CA THR A 191 -15.63 17.37 44.58
C THR A 191 -16.23 17.07 43.20
N LYS A 192 -17.54 16.83 43.11
CA LYS A 192 -18.24 16.67 41.81
C LYS A 192 -18.18 17.93 40.93
N SER A 193 -18.30 19.11 41.53
CA SER A 193 -18.20 20.39 40.81
C SER A 193 -16.75 20.71 40.42
N LEU A 194 -15.78 20.29 41.22
CA LEU A 194 -14.38 20.37 40.87
C LEU A 194 -14.07 19.49 39.66
N GLU A 195 -14.54 18.24 39.67
CA GLU A 195 -14.36 17.29 38.57
C GLU A 195 -14.98 17.80 37.25
N ALA A 196 -16.20 18.34 37.31
CA ALA A 196 -16.85 18.96 36.14
C ALA A 196 -16.04 20.13 35.57
N ARG A 197 -15.51 21.00 36.44
CA ARG A 197 -14.67 22.15 36.03
C ARG A 197 -13.33 21.72 35.44
N ILE A 198 -12.70 20.70 36.01
CA ILE A 198 -11.46 20.14 35.46
C ILE A 198 -11.73 19.58 34.07
N LYS A 199 -12.83 18.84 33.89
CA LYS A 199 -13.24 18.30 32.57
C LYS A 199 -13.48 19.43 31.56
N GLU A 200 -14.24 20.46 31.93
CA GLU A 200 -14.50 21.63 31.06
C GLU A 200 -13.21 22.37 30.66
N GLU A 201 -12.31 22.62 31.62
CA GLU A 201 -11.05 23.30 31.35
C GLU A 201 -10.14 22.46 30.44
N LEU A 202 -10.03 21.14 30.68
CA LEU A 202 -9.24 20.25 29.81
C LEU A 202 -9.81 20.18 28.38
N ILE A 203 -11.13 20.26 28.21
CA ILE A 203 -11.76 20.38 26.89
C ILE A 203 -11.44 21.74 26.27
N ALA A 204 -11.53 22.84 27.03
CA ALA A 204 -11.23 24.19 26.56
C ALA A 204 -9.77 24.36 26.11
N GLN A 205 -8.84 23.67 26.78
CA GLN A 205 -7.42 23.63 26.41
C GLN A 205 -7.12 22.65 25.25
N GLY A 206 -8.15 21.92 24.76
CA GLY A 206 -8.02 20.95 23.67
C GLY A 206 -7.31 19.65 24.06
N LEU A 207 -7.21 19.35 25.36
CA LEU A 207 -6.61 18.12 25.87
C LEU A 207 -7.61 16.96 25.96
N LEU A 208 -8.91 17.26 26.02
CA LEU A 208 -10.02 16.30 25.95
C LEU A 208 -11.01 16.70 24.85
N GLU A 209 -11.63 15.71 24.22
CA GLU A 209 -12.70 15.93 23.25
C GLU A 209 -14.05 16.10 23.96
N SER A 210 -14.92 16.97 23.45
CA SER A 210 -16.29 17.11 23.95
C SER A 210 -17.13 15.89 23.54
N GLU A 211 -17.71 15.17 24.51
CA GLU A 211 -18.63 14.03 24.25
C GLU A 211 -19.84 14.40 23.38
N ASP A 212 -20.21 15.68 23.31
CA ASP A 212 -21.35 16.18 22.54
C ASP A 212 -21.09 16.38 21.03
N ARG A 213 -19.96 15.91 20.49
CA ARG A 213 -19.81 15.88 19.03
C ARG A 213 -20.59 14.70 18.46
N PRO A 214 -21.66 14.93 17.67
CA PRO A 214 -22.30 13.84 16.94
C PRO A 214 -21.26 13.24 15.97
N ALA A 215 -20.90 11.98 16.22
CA ALA A 215 -19.82 11.27 15.55
C ALA A 215 -20.14 10.87 14.09
N GLU A 216 -21.22 11.36 13.48
CA GLU A 216 -21.77 10.76 12.26
C GLU A 216 -21.76 11.62 10.99
N ASP A 217 -21.46 12.93 11.03
CA ASP A 217 -21.67 13.81 9.86
C ASP A 217 -20.41 14.45 9.24
N SER A 218 -19.21 14.07 9.66
CA SER A 218 -18.01 14.33 8.86
C SER A 218 -17.58 13.04 8.19
N GLU A 219 -17.91 12.90 6.90
CA GLU A 219 -17.33 11.84 6.08
C GLU A 219 -15.81 11.83 6.30
N ASP A 220 -15.29 10.70 6.79
CA ASP A 220 -13.86 10.47 7.02
C ASP A 220 -13.05 10.97 5.80
N GLU A 221 -12.10 11.88 6.01
CA GLU A 221 -11.26 12.45 4.95
C GLU A 221 -10.60 11.34 4.12
N VAL A 222 -10.20 10.25 4.78
CA VAL A 222 -9.62 9.07 4.13
C VAL A 222 -10.65 8.39 3.23
N LEU A 223 -11.89 8.26 3.68
CA LEU A 223 -12.98 7.67 2.91
C LEU A 223 -13.34 8.53 1.68
N VAL A 224 -13.38 9.85 1.84
CA VAL A 224 -13.62 10.80 0.74
C VAL A 224 -12.52 10.70 -0.32
N GLU A 225 -11.26 10.74 0.09
CA GLU A 225 -10.13 10.65 -0.84
C GLU A 225 -10.09 9.24 -1.49
N LEU A 226 -10.39 8.17 -0.76
CA LEU A 226 -10.48 6.82 -1.32
C LEU A 226 -11.54 6.72 -2.42
N ARG A 227 -12.75 7.27 -2.19
CA ARG A 227 -13.81 7.31 -3.21
C ARG A 227 -13.39 8.10 -4.44
N LYS A 228 -12.72 9.23 -4.25
CA LYS A 228 -12.17 10.04 -5.35
C LYS A 228 -11.14 9.26 -6.16
N ARG A 229 -10.17 8.59 -5.53
CA ARG A 229 -9.19 7.74 -6.22
C ARG A 229 -9.84 6.57 -6.95
N GLN A 230 -10.87 5.96 -6.37
CA GLN A 230 -11.64 4.91 -7.06
C GLN A 230 -12.35 5.46 -8.32
N ALA A 231 -12.89 6.68 -8.28
CA ALA A 231 -13.52 7.31 -9.44
C ALA A 231 -12.48 7.63 -10.55
N GLU A 232 -11.32 8.17 -10.17
CA GLU A 232 -10.21 8.41 -11.09
C GLU A 232 -9.71 7.11 -11.74
N LEU A 233 -9.55 6.04 -10.94
CA LEU A 233 -9.15 4.73 -11.44
C LEU A 233 -10.16 4.18 -12.46
N LYS A 234 -11.47 4.28 -12.18
CA LYS A 234 -12.52 3.85 -13.13
C LYS A 234 -12.45 4.63 -14.45
N ALA A 235 -12.24 5.94 -14.39
CA ALA A 235 -12.10 6.78 -15.58
C ALA A 235 -10.86 6.39 -16.40
N LEU A 236 -9.72 6.18 -15.74
CA LEU A 236 -8.48 5.74 -16.38
C LEU A 236 -8.60 4.35 -16.99
N SER A 237 -9.18 3.38 -16.28
CA SER A 237 -9.42 2.02 -16.79
C SER A 237 -10.31 2.05 -18.03
N THR A 238 -11.37 2.86 -18.02
CA THR A 238 -12.27 3.04 -19.17
C THR A 238 -11.53 3.65 -20.36
N HIS A 239 -10.75 4.71 -20.14
CA HIS A 239 -9.96 5.35 -21.18
C HIS A 239 -8.94 4.40 -21.80
N ASN A 240 -8.17 3.70 -20.96
CA ASN A 240 -7.15 2.75 -21.39
C ASN A 240 -7.77 1.59 -22.17
N ARG A 241 -8.92 1.08 -21.73
CA ARG A 241 -9.66 0.06 -22.46
C ARG A 241 -10.07 0.55 -23.85
N GLY A 242 -10.61 1.76 -23.96
CA GLY A 242 -10.95 2.37 -25.25
C GLY A 242 -9.73 2.52 -26.17
N LYS A 243 -8.58 2.96 -25.64
CA LYS A 243 -7.33 3.06 -26.42
C LYS A 243 -6.82 1.70 -26.89
N LYS A 244 -6.86 0.68 -26.04
CA LYS A 244 -6.49 -0.71 -26.42
C LYS A 244 -7.40 -1.26 -27.52
N GLN A 245 -8.70 -0.98 -27.46
CA GLN A 245 -9.65 -1.39 -28.52
C GLN A 245 -9.34 -0.72 -29.85
N GLU A 246 -9.05 0.58 -29.84
CA GLU A 246 -8.67 1.31 -31.06
C GLU A 246 -7.34 0.83 -31.63
N LEU A 247 -6.34 0.58 -30.77
CA LEU A 247 -5.06 -0.02 -31.20
C LEU A 247 -5.26 -1.39 -31.83
N LEU A 248 -6.11 -2.24 -31.24
CA LEU A 248 -6.42 -3.55 -31.81
C LEU A 248 -7.09 -3.42 -33.19
N ARG A 249 -8.00 -2.46 -33.36
CA ARG A 249 -8.66 -2.19 -34.65
C ARG A 249 -7.63 -1.79 -35.71
N LEU A 250 -6.78 -0.82 -35.40
CA LEU A 250 -5.71 -0.33 -36.28
C LEU A 250 -4.70 -1.43 -36.62
N ALA A 251 -4.30 -2.24 -35.64
CA ALA A 251 -3.37 -3.33 -35.85
C ALA A 251 -3.96 -4.41 -36.79
N LYS A 252 -5.25 -4.75 -36.63
CA LYS A 252 -5.95 -5.67 -37.56
C LYS A 252 -6.09 -5.09 -38.97
N GLU A 253 -6.25 -3.78 -39.11
CA GLU A 253 -6.28 -3.09 -40.40
C GLU A 253 -4.91 -3.12 -41.08
N GLU A 254 -3.84 -2.81 -40.34
CA GLU A 254 -2.46 -2.88 -40.87
C GLU A 254 -2.06 -4.32 -41.23
N MET A 255 -2.50 -5.34 -40.49
CA MET A 255 -2.29 -6.74 -40.89
C MET A 255 -2.89 -7.06 -42.27
N LYS A 256 -4.10 -6.59 -42.56
CA LYS A 256 -4.71 -6.75 -43.89
C LYS A 256 -3.89 -6.03 -44.96
N LYS A 257 -3.38 -4.84 -44.64
CA LYS A 257 -2.52 -4.06 -45.52
C LYS A 257 -1.18 -4.77 -45.76
N GLN A 258 -0.59 -5.40 -44.74
CA GLN A 258 0.63 -6.20 -44.85
C GLN A 258 0.45 -7.42 -45.75
N ASP A 259 -0.68 -8.12 -45.67
CA ASP A 259 -1.03 -9.21 -46.59
C ASP A 259 -1.10 -8.71 -48.05
N LEU A 260 -1.79 -7.59 -48.28
CA LEU A 260 -1.84 -6.99 -49.62
C LEU A 260 -0.46 -6.56 -50.12
N LYS A 261 0.37 -5.92 -49.29
CA LYS A 261 1.77 -5.57 -49.61
C LYS A 261 2.59 -6.82 -49.96
N GLN A 262 2.42 -7.92 -49.22
CA GLN A 262 3.08 -9.19 -49.53
C GLN A 262 2.62 -9.75 -50.87
N ARG A 263 1.32 -9.71 -51.17
CA ARG A 263 0.78 -10.14 -52.46
C ARG A 263 1.27 -9.28 -53.62
N VAL A 264 1.43 -7.97 -53.43
CA VAL A 264 2.09 -7.10 -54.45
C VAL A 264 3.51 -7.57 -54.71
N ARG A 265 4.32 -7.83 -53.67
CA ARG A 265 5.69 -8.33 -53.84
C ARG A 265 5.73 -9.65 -54.60
N MET A 266 4.78 -10.55 -54.35
CA MET A 266 4.66 -11.81 -55.11
C MET A 266 4.31 -11.55 -56.58
N ALA A 267 3.32 -10.71 -56.85
CA ALA A 267 2.95 -10.35 -58.23
C ALA A 267 4.09 -9.63 -58.97
N ASP A 268 4.85 -8.77 -58.30
CA ASP A 268 6.05 -8.12 -58.86
C ASP A 268 7.11 -9.15 -59.24
N ASN A 269 7.36 -10.14 -58.39
CA ASN A 269 8.27 -11.24 -58.70
C ASN A 269 7.80 -12.04 -59.93
N GLU A 270 6.50 -12.32 -60.05
CA GLU A 270 5.92 -12.98 -61.22
C GLU A 270 6.06 -12.15 -62.50
N VAL A 271 5.88 -10.83 -62.42
CA VAL A 271 6.12 -9.90 -63.53
C VAL A 271 7.57 -9.97 -63.97
N MET A 272 8.51 -9.94 -63.01
CA MET A 272 9.95 -10.04 -63.29
C MET A 272 10.32 -11.39 -63.91
N ASP A 273 9.72 -12.49 -63.45
CA ASP A 273 9.92 -13.82 -64.03
C ASP A 273 9.36 -13.93 -65.45
N ALA A 274 8.17 -13.39 -65.69
CA ALA A 274 7.57 -13.37 -67.02
C ALA A 274 8.43 -12.52 -67.98
N PHE A 275 8.93 -11.36 -67.51
CA PHE A 275 9.87 -10.53 -68.26
C PHE A 275 11.16 -11.28 -68.60
N ARG A 276 11.79 -11.94 -67.62
CA ARG A 276 12.99 -12.78 -67.83
C ARG A 276 12.75 -13.84 -68.90
N LYS A 277 11.61 -14.56 -68.85
CA LYS A 277 11.24 -15.59 -69.85
C LYS A 277 11.07 -15.00 -71.25
N ILE A 278 10.39 -13.86 -71.37
CA ILE A 278 10.22 -13.15 -72.64
C ILE A 278 11.57 -12.70 -73.21
N MET A 279 12.43 -12.13 -72.37
CA MET A 279 13.77 -11.70 -72.77
C MET A 279 14.65 -12.86 -73.20
N ALA A 280 14.60 -13.99 -72.50
CA ALA A 280 15.32 -15.21 -72.89
C ALA A 280 14.83 -15.78 -74.24
N ALA A 281 13.52 -15.74 -74.52
CA ALA A 281 12.99 -16.11 -75.84
C ALA A 281 13.53 -15.20 -76.94
N ARG A 282 13.53 -13.87 -76.71
CA ARG A 282 14.08 -12.88 -77.64
C ARG A 282 15.57 -13.05 -77.88
N GLN A 283 16.36 -13.35 -76.86
CA GLN A 283 17.80 -13.65 -76.99
C GLN A 283 18.04 -14.86 -77.89
N LYS A 284 17.17 -15.87 -77.83
CA LYS A 284 17.19 -17.04 -78.73
C LYS A 284 16.61 -16.75 -80.12
N LYS A 285 16.40 -15.47 -80.47
CA LYS A 285 15.74 -15.01 -81.71
C LYS A 285 14.37 -15.65 -81.96
N ARG A 286 13.70 -16.10 -80.90
CA ARG A 286 12.37 -16.72 -80.94
C ARG A 286 11.33 -15.69 -80.50
N THR A 287 10.21 -15.64 -81.21
CA THR A 287 9.04 -14.88 -80.75
C THR A 287 8.50 -15.48 -79.44
N PRO A 288 8.18 -14.66 -78.42
CA PRO A 288 7.51 -15.14 -77.22
C PRO A 288 6.21 -15.85 -77.56
N THR A 289 6.01 -17.02 -76.97
CA THR A 289 4.82 -17.85 -77.17
C THR A 289 3.58 -17.16 -76.62
N LYS A 290 2.39 -17.56 -77.11
CA LYS A 290 1.12 -17.07 -76.56
C LYS A 290 1.05 -17.29 -75.04
N LYS A 291 1.43 -18.47 -74.55
CA LYS A 291 1.46 -18.80 -73.13
C LYS A 291 2.37 -17.85 -72.32
N GLU A 292 3.54 -17.50 -72.84
CA GLU A 292 4.46 -16.55 -72.17
C GLU A 292 3.87 -15.13 -72.11
N LYS A 293 3.20 -14.69 -73.19
CA LYS A 293 2.52 -13.38 -73.22
C LYS A 293 1.31 -13.35 -72.28
N ASP A 294 0.50 -14.41 -72.28
CA ASP A 294 -0.68 -14.53 -71.42
C ASP A 294 -0.28 -14.56 -69.94
N GLN A 295 0.82 -15.25 -69.59
CA GLN A 295 1.35 -15.24 -68.23
C GLN A 295 1.82 -13.84 -67.80
N ALA A 296 2.54 -13.12 -68.67
CA ALA A 296 2.97 -11.75 -68.39
C ALA A 296 1.78 -10.80 -68.20
N TRP A 297 0.76 -10.93 -69.07
CA TRP A 297 -0.44 -10.11 -68.98
C TRP A 297 -1.25 -10.41 -67.73
N LYS A 298 -1.37 -11.70 -67.35
CA LYS A 298 -2.01 -12.11 -66.10
C LYS A 298 -1.30 -11.52 -64.88
N ALA A 299 0.02 -11.63 -64.80
CA ALA A 299 0.80 -11.08 -63.68
C ALA A 299 0.65 -9.55 -63.57
N LEU A 300 0.64 -8.84 -64.70
CA LEU A 300 0.38 -7.39 -64.72
C LEU A 300 -1.02 -7.02 -64.24
N LYS A 301 -2.04 -7.78 -64.66
CA LYS A 301 -3.43 -7.56 -64.24
C LYS A 301 -3.65 -7.86 -62.77
N GLU A 302 -3.03 -8.91 -62.26
CA GLU A 302 -3.07 -9.26 -60.84
C GLU A 302 -2.41 -8.17 -59.99
N ARG A 303 -1.21 -7.72 -60.38
CA ARG A 303 -0.52 -6.58 -59.74
C ARG A 303 -1.40 -5.32 -59.72
N GLU A 304 -2.00 -4.97 -60.87
CA GLU A 304 -2.89 -3.80 -60.99
C GLU A 304 -4.11 -3.92 -60.06
N SER A 305 -4.70 -5.11 -59.98
CA SER A 305 -5.84 -5.39 -59.11
C SER A 305 -5.49 -5.20 -57.63
N ILE A 306 -4.34 -5.72 -57.18
CA ILE A 306 -3.92 -5.62 -55.78
C ILE A 306 -3.57 -4.16 -55.43
N LEU A 307 -2.92 -3.42 -56.33
CA LEU A 307 -2.61 -2.00 -56.10
C LEU A 307 -3.88 -1.15 -55.93
N LYS A 308 -4.92 -1.40 -56.72
CA LYS A 308 -6.22 -0.74 -56.54
C LYS A 308 -6.85 -1.00 -55.17
N LEU A 309 -6.63 -2.18 -54.59
CA LEU A 309 -7.09 -2.50 -53.24
C LEU A 309 -6.25 -1.85 -52.14
N LEU A 310 -5.01 -1.43 -52.44
CA LEU A 310 -4.14 -0.73 -51.50
C LEU A 310 -4.34 0.79 -51.52
N ASP A 311 -4.76 1.34 -52.67
CA ASP A 311 -4.99 2.77 -52.88
C ASP A 311 -6.39 3.24 -52.45
N GLY A 312 -7.33 2.31 -52.23
CA GLY A 312 -8.70 2.58 -51.78
C GLY A 312 -8.87 2.43 -50.29
#